data_AF-A0A3S5BCU3-F1
#
_entry.id   AF-A0A3S5BCU3-F1
#
_cell.length_a   1.000
_cell.length_b   1.000
_cell.length_c   1.000
_cell.angle_alpha   90.00
_cell.angle_beta   90.00
_cell.angle_gamma   90.00
#
_symmetry.space_group_name_H-M   'P 1'
#
loop_
_entity.id
_entity.type
_entity.pdbx_description
1 polymer ?
#
loop_
_entity_poly.entity_id
_entity_poly.type
_entity_poly.pdbx_seq_one_letter_code
_entity_poly.pdbx_strand_id
1 'polypeptide(L)'
;MALTKLTPADRKSLLKNYYDLALPENTCQLMYVWIDGTGEHLRCKTRTMNFIPQKPEECPIWNFDGSSTGQSEGSNSDVYLYPAALFRDPFRRGDAKLLLCETYTYDKRPHGK
;
A
#
# COMPACT_ATOMS: atom_id res chain seq x y z
N MET A 1 39.96 2.58 9.82
CA MET A 1 38.94 3.65 9.85
C MET A 1 37.79 3.18 10.72
N ALA A 2 37.54 3.83 11.85
CA ALA A 2 36.38 3.51 12.68
C ALA A 2 35.12 4.01 11.97
N LEU A 3 34.15 3.11 11.72
CA LEU A 3 32.81 3.50 11.33
C LEU A 3 32.21 4.27 12.51
N THR A 4 32.22 5.60 12.41
CA THR A 4 31.47 6.46 13.33
C THR A 4 30.01 6.05 13.28
N LYS A 5 29.43 5.71 14.44
CA LYS A 5 28.03 5.30 14.54
C LYS A 5 27.15 6.46 14.07
N LEU A 6 26.54 6.32 12.89
CA LEU A 6 25.60 7.29 12.32
C LEU A 6 24.54 7.67 13.36
N THR A 7 24.39 8.96 13.61
CA THR A 7 23.34 9.47 14.51
C THR A 7 21.95 9.23 13.90
N PRO A 8 20.86 9.28 14.69
CA PRO A 8 19.50 9.21 14.13
C PRO A 8 19.22 10.25 13.04
N ALA A 9 19.83 11.44 13.13
CA ALA A 9 19.76 12.47 12.10
C ALA A 9 20.51 12.05 10.83
N ASP A 10 21.71 11.49 10.96
CA ASP A 10 22.50 10.99 9.83
C ASP A 10 21.82 9.80 9.11
N ARG A 11 21.03 9.01 9.84
CA ARG A 11 20.21 7.94 9.24
C ARG A 11 19.05 8.50 8.40
N LYS A 12 18.44 9.61 8.82
CA LYS A 12 17.36 10.25 8.07
C LYS A 12 17.87 10.94 6.80
N SER A 13 19.03 11.58 6.86
CA SER A 13 19.65 12.18 5.67
C SER A 13 20.11 11.12 4.68
N LEU A 14 20.68 10.00 5.15
CA LEU A 14 21.01 8.87 4.30
C LEU A 14 19.77 8.28 3.61
N LEU A 15 18.69 8.04 4.36
CA LEU A 15 17.44 7.50 3.81
C LEU A 15 16.84 8.44 2.75
N LYS A 16 16.91 9.76 2.95
CA LYS A 16 16.45 10.75 1.98
C LYS A 16 17.13 10.58 0.62
N ASN A 17 18.43 10.30 0.59
CA ASN A 17 19.17 10.10 -0.66
C ASN A 17 18.60 8.93 -1.49
N TYR A 18 18.15 7.85 -0.85
CA TYR A 18 17.51 6.73 -1.54
C TYR A 18 16.12 7.09 -2.06
N TYR A 19 15.35 7.90 -1.31
CA TYR A 19 14.03 8.36 -1.74
C TYR A 19 14.07 9.42 -2.85
N ASP A 20 15.22 10.09 -3.04
CA ASP A 20 15.41 11.08 -4.11
C ASP A 20 15.96 10.46 -5.40
N LEU A 21 16.25 9.14 -5.42
CA LEU A 21 16.67 8.46 -6.64
C LEU A 21 15.54 8.51 -7.68
N ALA A 22 15.91 8.87 -8.92
CA ALA A 22 14.98 8.86 -10.03
C ALA A 22 14.44 7.44 -10.24
N LEU A 23 13.12 7.32 -10.32
CA LEU A 23 12.45 6.08 -10.69
C LEU A 23 12.38 5.97 -12.22
N PRO A 24 12.30 4.76 -12.79
CA PRO A 24 12.07 4.59 -14.22
C PRO A 24 10.81 5.33 -14.67
N GLU A 25 10.84 5.87 -15.89
CA GLU A 25 9.69 6.56 -16.47
C GLU A 25 8.45 5.64 -16.51
N ASN A 26 7.27 6.25 -16.41
CA ASN A 26 5.98 5.56 -16.39
C ASN A 26 5.84 4.49 -15.30
N THR A 27 6.65 4.51 -14.25
CA THR A 27 6.54 3.57 -13.13
C THR A 27 5.91 4.26 -11.93
N CYS A 28 4.97 3.59 -11.26
CA CYS A 28 4.30 4.13 -10.07
C CYS A 28 4.35 3.13 -8.91
N GLN A 29 4.74 3.60 -7.72
CA GLN A 29 4.53 2.86 -6.49
C GLN A 29 3.12 3.15 -5.97
N LEU A 30 2.24 2.16 -6.02
CA LEU A 30 0.83 2.27 -5.63
C LEU A 30 0.64 1.58 -4.27
N MET A 31 0.43 2.38 -3.22
CA MET A 31 0.16 1.88 -1.87
C MET A 31 -1.35 1.67 -1.68
N TYR A 32 -1.75 0.42 -1.52
CA TYR A 32 -3.11 0.03 -1.17
C TYR A 32 -3.27 0.21 0.33
N VAL A 33 -4.36 0.86 0.74
CA VAL A 33 -4.71 1.14 2.13
C VAL A 33 -6.13 0.65 2.38
N TRP A 34 -6.36 -0.05 3.48
CA TRP A 34 -7.66 -0.57 3.88
C TRP A 34 -7.81 -0.63 5.40
N ILE A 35 -9.05 -0.85 5.87
CA ILE A 35 -9.39 -1.01 7.28
C ILE A 35 -9.42 -2.52 7.60
N ASP A 36 -8.81 -2.91 8.72
CA ASP A 36 -8.81 -4.32 9.15
C ASP A 36 -10.10 -4.74 9.88
N GLY A 37 -10.16 -5.99 10.34
CA GLY A 37 -11.33 -6.59 10.98
C GLY A 37 -11.76 -5.90 12.28
N THR A 38 -10.92 -5.05 12.87
CA THR A 38 -11.33 -4.21 14.02
C THR A 38 -12.32 -3.13 13.61
N GLY A 39 -12.31 -2.70 12.35
CA GLY A 39 -13.06 -1.54 11.87
C GLY A 39 -12.43 -0.19 12.23
N GLU A 40 -11.26 -0.18 12.88
CA GLU A 40 -10.59 1.03 13.37
C GLU A 40 -9.16 1.17 12.84
N HIS A 41 -8.42 0.07 12.75
CA HIS A 41 -7.02 0.10 12.34
C HIS A 41 -6.85 0.04 10.82
N LEU A 42 -5.85 0.77 10.33
CA LEU A 42 -5.44 0.76 8.93
C LEU A 42 -4.32 -0.26 8.68
N ARG A 43 -4.36 -0.86 7.50
CA ARG A 43 -3.31 -1.71 6.93
C ARG A 43 -2.92 -1.16 5.57
N CYS A 44 -1.68 -1.42 5.15
CA CYS A 44 -1.24 -1.05 3.83
C CYS A 44 -0.17 -1.97 3.25
N LYS A 45 -0.07 -2.01 1.92
CA LYS A 45 1.03 -2.63 1.19
C LYS A 45 1.19 -1.99 -0.18
N THR A 46 2.34 -2.14 -0.81
CA THR A 46 2.67 -1.45 -2.07
C THR A 46 2.92 -2.43 -3.21
N ARG A 47 2.40 -2.11 -4.40
CA ARG A 47 2.81 -2.73 -5.67
C ARG A 47 3.49 -1.72 -6.59
N THR A 48 4.34 -2.21 -7.46
CA THR A 48 4.85 -1.45 -8.61
C THR A 48 3.88 -1.58 -9.77
N MET A 49 3.57 -0.45 -10.40
CA MET A 49 2.77 -0.33 -11.62
C MET A 49 3.67 0.16 -12.75
N ASN A 50 3.44 -0.31 -13.97
CA ASN A 50 4.14 0.08 -15.20
C ASN A 50 3.44 1.22 -15.97
N PHE A 51 2.52 1.91 -15.30
CA PHE A 51 1.90 3.16 -15.74
C PHE A 51 1.47 3.98 -14.52
N ILE A 52 1.15 5.25 -14.72
CA ILE A 52 0.69 6.17 -13.67
C ILE A 52 -0.84 6.26 -13.72
N PRO A 53 -1.58 5.60 -12.80
CA PRO A 53 -3.04 5.64 -12.81
C PRO A 53 -3.54 7.05 -12.50
N GLN A 54 -4.61 7.45 -13.19
CA GLN A 54 -5.30 8.73 -12.98
C GLN A 54 -6.59 8.57 -12.20
N LYS A 55 -7.20 7.39 -12.24
CA LYS A 55 -8.47 7.07 -11.59
C LYS A 55 -8.46 5.69 -10.92
N PRO A 56 -9.27 5.46 -9.88
CA PRO A 56 -9.30 4.18 -9.16
C PRO A 56 -9.60 2.98 -10.06
N GLU A 57 -10.42 3.13 -11.10
CA GLU A 57 -10.86 2.04 -11.99
C GLU A 57 -9.73 1.48 -12.87
N GLU A 58 -8.64 2.24 -13.03
CA GLU A 58 -7.42 1.76 -13.70
C GLU A 58 -6.56 0.90 -12.78
N CYS A 59 -6.81 0.93 -11.47
CA CYS A 59 -6.05 0.16 -10.51
C CYS A 59 -6.55 -1.29 -10.49
N PRO A 60 -5.67 -2.28 -10.56
CA PRO A 60 -6.06 -3.69 -10.49
C PRO A 60 -6.57 -4.07 -9.08
N ILE A 61 -7.64 -4.86 -9.02
CA ILE A 61 -8.04 -5.55 -7.79
C ILE A 61 -6.84 -6.36 -7.28
N TRP A 62 -6.66 -6.37 -5.97
CA TRP A 62 -5.62 -7.16 -5.31
C TRP A 62 -6.24 -7.99 -4.18
N ASN A 63 -5.42 -8.72 -3.44
CA ASN A 63 -5.84 -9.54 -2.32
C ASN A 63 -4.80 -9.45 -1.20
N PHE A 64 -5.17 -9.87 0.00
CA PHE A 64 -4.27 -10.08 1.13
C PHE A 64 -4.77 -11.25 1.97
N ASP A 65 -3.92 -11.72 2.89
CA ASP A 65 -4.29 -12.75 3.87
C ASP A 65 -5.09 -12.13 5.03
N GLY A 66 -6.39 -12.39 5.01
CA GLY A 66 -7.37 -11.91 5.99
C GLY A 66 -7.14 -12.46 7.40
N SER A 67 -6.47 -13.60 7.55
CA SER A 67 -6.32 -14.26 8.86
C SER A 67 -5.45 -13.43 9.81
N SER A 68 -4.48 -12.71 9.25
CA SER A 68 -3.58 -11.78 9.96
C SER A 68 -4.21 -10.41 10.27
N THR A 69 -5.49 -10.23 9.92
CA THR A 69 -6.22 -8.96 10.02
C THR A 69 -7.59 -9.11 10.69
N GLY A 70 -7.96 -10.32 11.10
CA GLY A 70 -9.29 -10.61 11.66
C GLY A 70 -10.41 -10.50 10.62
N GLN A 71 -10.12 -10.77 9.34
CA GLN A 71 -11.06 -10.62 8.22
C GLN A 71 -11.34 -11.94 7.48
N SER A 72 -10.94 -13.08 8.07
CA SER A 72 -11.30 -14.39 7.52
C SER A 72 -11.44 -15.44 8.61
N GLU A 73 -12.34 -16.38 8.37
CA GLU A 73 -12.57 -17.56 9.20
C GLU A 73 -12.44 -18.81 8.33
N GLY A 74 -11.81 -19.86 8.85
CA GLY A 74 -11.70 -21.15 8.17
C GLY A 74 -10.51 -21.30 7.24
N SER A 75 -10.66 -22.11 6.20
CA SER A 75 -9.56 -22.58 5.33
C SER A 75 -9.23 -21.66 4.16
N ASN A 76 -10.10 -20.69 3.84
CA ASN A 76 -9.85 -19.70 2.79
C ASN A 76 -9.67 -18.32 3.40
N SER A 77 -8.42 -17.84 3.43
CA SER A 77 -8.09 -16.57 4.06
C SER A 77 -7.98 -15.40 3.08
N ASP A 78 -8.23 -15.60 1.78
CA ASP A 78 -8.12 -14.53 0.80
C ASP A 78 -9.24 -13.48 0.98
N VAL A 79 -8.81 -12.22 1.13
CA VAL A 79 -9.67 -11.04 1.13
C VAL A 79 -9.22 -10.12 0.01
N TYR A 80 -10.17 -9.65 -0.80
CA TYR A 80 -9.94 -8.82 -1.96
C TYR A 80 -9.99 -7.33 -1.62
N LEU A 81 -9.13 -6.55 -2.30
CA LEU A 81 -9.03 -5.11 -2.23
C LEU A 81 -9.59 -4.50 -3.50
N TYR A 82 -10.73 -3.81 -3.38
CA TYR A 82 -11.38 -3.11 -4.48
C TYR A 82 -10.99 -1.62 -4.43
N PRO A 83 -10.36 -1.08 -5.47
CA PRO A 83 -10.01 0.34 -5.58
C PRO A 83 -11.23 1.25 -5.38
N ALA A 84 -11.13 2.23 -4.48
CA ALA A 84 -12.22 3.17 -4.19
C ALA A 84 -11.83 4.64 -4.41
N ALA A 85 -10.67 5.08 -3.92
CA ALA A 85 -10.22 6.47 -4.06
C ALA A 85 -8.70 6.60 -4.17
N LEU A 86 -8.25 7.40 -5.14
CA LEU A 86 -6.83 7.55 -5.50
C LEU A 86 -6.31 8.95 -5.14
N PHE A 87 -5.15 9.01 -4.51
CA PHE A 87 -4.50 10.24 -4.06
C PHE A 87 -3.00 10.25 -4.40
N ARG A 88 -2.39 11.44 -4.40
CA ARG A 88 -0.92 11.56 -4.47
C ARG A 88 -0.29 11.07 -3.16
N ASP A 89 0.82 10.34 -3.23
CA ASP A 89 1.57 9.88 -2.06
C ASP A 89 2.53 11.00 -1.57
N PRO A 90 2.27 11.65 -0.42
CA PRO A 90 3.12 12.72 0.08
C PRO A 90 4.44 12.21 0.67
N PHE A 91 4.55 10.91 0.97
CA PHE A 91 5.73 10.30 1.59
C PHE A 91 6.75 9.94 0.52
N ARG A 92 6.32 9.29 -0.56
CA ARG A 92 7.19 8.90 -1.68
C ARG A 92 7.37 10.00 -2.72
N ARG A 93 6.40 10.91 -2.85
CA ARG A 93 6.40 12.04 -3.80
C ARG A 93 6.43 11.54 -5.25
N GLY A 94 6.58 12.47 -6.20
CA GLY A 94 6.58 12.16 -7.64
C GLY A 94 5.26 11.54 -8.10
N ASP A 95 5.35 10.48 -8.89
CA ASP A 95 4.19 9.80 -9.48
C ASP A 95 3.56 8.74 -8.56
N ALA A 96 4.13 8.51 -7.37
CA ALA A 96 3.59 7.56 -6.40
C ALA A 96 2.18 7.94 -5.93
N LYS A 97 1.36 6.92 -5.62
CA LYS A 97 -0.05 7.08 -5.29
C LYS A 97 -0.44 6.30 -4.03
N LEU A 98 -1.40 6.84 -3.30
CA LEU A 98 -2.16 6.14 -2.27
C LEU A 98 -3.53 5.74 -2.83
N LEU A 99 -3.94 4.51 -2.58
CA LEU A 99 -5.21 3.96 -3.03
C LEU A 99 -5.99 3.41 -1.83
N LEU A 100 -7.07 4.09 -1.46
CA LEU A 100 -8.03 3.57 -0.50
C LEU A 100 -8.85 2.46 -1.17
N CYS A 101 -9.02 1.35 -0.46
CA CYS A 101 -9.73 0.18 -0.95
C CYS A 101 -10.86 -0.25 0.00
N GLU A 102 -11.93 -0.76 -0.59
CA GLU A 102 -12.92 -1.59 0.10
C GLU A 102 -12.41 -3.04 0.21
N THR A 103 -12.87 -3.77 1.22
CA THR A 103 -12.54 -5.19 1.41
C THR A 103 -13.72 -6.10 1.10
N TYR A 104 -13.45 -7.19 0.39
CA TYR A 104 -14.44 -8.19 -0.01
C TYR A 104 -13.95 -9.59 0.32
N THR A 105 -14.86 -10.45 0.78
CA THR A 105 -14.61 -11.87 1.05
C THR A 105 -14.37 -12.67 -0.25
N TYR A 106 -13.95 -13.93 -0.11
CA TYR A 106 -13.70 -14.82 -1.24
C TYR A 106 -14.92 -15.03 -2.16
N ASP A 107 -16.13 -14.94 -1.61
CA ASP A 107 -17.40 -15.04 -2.34
C ASP A 107 -17.88 -13.68 -2.91
N LYS A 108 -16.98 -12.68 -2.94
CA LYS A 108 -17.21 -11.32 -3.47
C LYS A 108 -18.32 -10.56 -2.76
N ARG A 109 -18.53 -10.83 -1.47
CA ARG A 109 -19.41 -10.00 -0.64
C ARG A 109 -18.58 -8.94 0.07
N PRO A 110 -19.13 -7.72 0.26
CA PRO A 110 -18.49 -6.72 1.11
C PRO A 110 -18.25 -7.29 2.50
N HIS A 111 -17.12 -6.94 3.11
CA HIS A 111 -16.86 -7.28 4.51
C HIS A 111 -17.78 -6.42 5.40
N GLY A 112 -18.92 -6.99 5.78
CA GLY A 112 -19.87 -6.40 6.73
C GLY A 112 -19.62 -6.93 8.14
N LYS A 113 -19.87 -6.09 9.15
CA LYS A 113 -20.09 -6.60 10.51
C LYS A 113 -21.32 -7.50 10.54
#